data_AF-A0A9E3YUK4-F1
#
_entry.id   AF-A0A9E3YUK4-F1
#
_cell.length_a   1.000
_cell.length_b   1.000
_cell.length_c   1.000
_cell.angle_alpha   90.00
_cell.angle_beta   90.00
_cell.angle_gamma   90.00
#
_symmetry.space_group_name_H-M   'P 1'
#
loop_
_entity.id
_entity.type
_entity.pdbx_description
1 polymer ?
#
loop_
_entity_poly.entity_id
_entity_poly.type
_entity_poly.pdbx_seq_one_letter_code
_entity_poly.pdbx_strand_id
1 'polypeptide(L)'
;AVGLVIAMPLLTVIADAVGLAGGALLCSFLLDMPLVQYLQRMDEAIAPTTFWVGIMKAPVFALLIAASGVYRGMQVRGSSRELGRLTTVAVVQSIFLVILADAVFAVLFMELDI
;
A
#
# COMPACT_ATOMS: atom_id res chain seq x y z
N ALA A 1 10.88 10.71 -7.80
CA ALA A 1 9.99 9.66 -8.36
C ALA A 1 10.66 8.29 -8.30
N VAL A 2 11.81 8.09 -8.97
CA VAL A 2 12.49 6.77 -9.05
C VAL A 2 12.76 6.13 -7.69
N GLY A 3 13.25 6.90 -6.69
CA GLY A 3 13.48 6.37 -5.34
C GLY A 3 12.21 5.84 -4.66
N LEU A 4 11.06 6.49 -4.91
CA LEU A 4 9.76 6.08 -4.36
C LEU A 4 9.25 4.80 -5.05
N VAL A 5 9.48 4.67 -6.36
CA VAL A 5 9.12 3.48 -7.15
C VAL A 5 9.88 2.24 -6.69
N ILE A 6 11.11 2.39 -6.20
CA ILE A 6 11.90 1.28 -5.65
C ILE A 6 11.54 1.04 -4.17
N ALA A 7 11.38 2.10 -3.39
CA ALA A 7 11.10 1.99 -1.97
C ALA A 7 9.71 1.40 -1.67
N MET A 8 8.69 1.73 -2.46
CA MET A 8 7.31 1.29 -2.18
C MET A 8 7.14 -0.23 -2.26
N PRO A 9 7.61 -0.95 -3.29
CA PRO A 9 7.55 -2.42 -3.30
C PRO A 9 8.28 -3.05 -2.12
N LEU A 10 9.45 -2.53 -1.74
CA LEU A 10 10.21 -3.04 -0.60
C LEU A 10 9.46 -2.83 0.72
N LEU A 11 8.88 -1.65 0.91
CA LEU A 11 8.06 -1.34 2.08
C LEU A 11 6.78 -2.19 2.12
N THR A 12 6.16 -2.48 0.98
CA THR A 12 5.00 -3.39 0.90
C THR A 12 5.37 -4.79 1.40
N VAL A 13 6.48 -5.36 0.93
CA VAL A 13 6.93 -6.69 1.39
C VAL A 13 7.22 -6.71 2.89
N ILE A 14 7.83 -5.65 3.42
CA ILE A 14 8.08 -5.54 4.87
C ILE A 14 6.76 -5.41 5.63
N ALA A 15 5.81 -4.62 5.15
CA ALA A 15 4.50 -4.44 5.76
C ALA A 15 3.71 -5.75 5.78
N ASP A 16 3.75 -6.53 4.70
CA ASP A 16 3.10 -7.84 4.62
C ASP A 16 3.73 -8.82 5.62
N ALA A 17 5.07 -8.87 5.69
CA ALA A 17 5.77 -9.75 6.65
C ALA A 17 5.44 -9.39 8.10
N VAL A 18 5.44 -8.10 8.45
CA VAL A 18 5.08 -7.64 9.80
C VAL A 18 3.59 -7.87 10.08
N GLY A 19 2.72 -7.68 9.09
CA GLY A 19 1.28 -7.97 9.19
C GLY A 19 1.00 -9.44 9.46
N LEU A 20 1.66 -10.34 8.74
CA LEU A 20 1.54 -11.79 8.94
C LEU A 20 2.09 -12.23 10.30
N ALA A 21 3.21 -11.67 10.74
CA ALA A 21 3.78 -11.95 12.06
C ALA A 21 2.86 -11.44 13.19
N GLY A 22 2.31 -10.24 13.05
CA GLY A 22 1.34 -9.66 13.98
C GLY A 22 0.05 -10.49 14.05
N GLY A 23 -0.46 -10.95 12.91
CA GLY A 23 -1.61 -11.85 12.82
C GLY A 23 -1.35 -13.18 13.51
N ALA A 24 -0.18 -13.79 13.29
CA ALA A 24 0.23 -15.03 13.95
C ALA A 24 0.29 -14.88 15.49
N LEU A 25 0.88 -13.78 15.98
CA LEU A 25 0.93 -13.48 17.42
C LEU A 25 -0.49 -13.30 17.98
N LEU A 26 -1.33 -12.51 17.32
CA LEU A 26 -2.71 -12.27 17.74
C LEU A 26 -3.51 -13.58 17.84
N CYS A 27 -3.44 -14.44 16.83
CA CYS A 27 -4.10 -15.73 16.81
C CYS A 27 -3.59 -16.68 17.92
N SER A 28 -2.29 -16.63 18.21
CA SER A 28 -1.72 -17.42 19.30
C SER A 28 -2.16 -16.95 20.68
N PHE A 29 -2.30 -15.64 20.91
CA PHE A 29 -2.62 -15.10 22.24
C PHE A 29 -4.12 -15.00 22.53
N LEU A 30 -4.95 -14.69 21.53
CA LEU A 30 -6.38 -14.47 21.73
C LEU A 30 -7.23 -15.70 21.37
N LEU A 31 -6.78 -16.53 20.43
CA LEU A 31 -7.56 -17.66 19.91
C LEU A 31 -6.98 -19.03 20.33
N ASP A 32 -5.89 -19.06 21.09
CA ASP A 32 -5.14 -20.29 21.48
C ASP A 32 -4.86 -21.22 20.27
N MET A 33 -4.67 -20.62 19.09
CA MET A 33 -4.52 -21.35 17.84
C MET A 33 -3.04 -21.69 17.59
N PRO A 34 -2.68 -22.97 17.37
CA PRO A 34 -1.31 -23.35 17.06
C PRO A 34 -0.81 -22.71 15.75
N LEU A 35 0.47 -22.31 15.70
CA LEU A 35 1.08 -21.65 14.53
C LEU A 35 0.92 -22.47 13.24
N VAL A 36 0.96 -23.80 13.35
CA VAL A 36 0.75 -24.72 12.22
C VAL A 36 -0.65 -24.55 11.62
N GLN A 37 -1.67 -24.39 12.47
CA GLN A 37 -3.05 -24.23 12.02
C GLN A 37 -3.27 -22.85 11.40
N TYR A 38 -2.61 -21.81 11.92
CA TYR A 38 -2.60 -20.48 11.31
C TYR A 38 -2.02 -20.51 9.89
N LEU A 39 -0.86 -21.16 9.70
CA LEU A 39 -0.21 -21.27 8.40
C LEU A 39 -1.08 -22.03 7.39
N GLN A 40 -1.74 -23.12 7.80
CA GLN A 40 -2.67 -23.85 6.93
C GLN A 40 -3.86 -22.98 6.49
N ARG A 41 -4.46 -22.22 7.40
CA ARG A 41 -5.55 -21.30 7.07
C ARG A 41 -5.09 -20.14 6.20
N MET A 42 -3.87 -19.66 6.40
CA MET A 42 -3.28 -18.61 5.59
C MET A 42 -3.08 -19.09 4.14
N ASP A 43 -2.57 -20.31 3.96
CA ASP A 43 -2.35 -20.91 2.64
C ASP A 43 -3.68 -21.20 1.90
N GLU A 44 -4.72 -21.63 2.64
CA GLU A 44 -6.08 -21.79 2.07
C GLU A 44 -6.75 -20.45 1.72
N ALA A 45 -6.49 -19.38 2.47
CA ALA A 45 -7.16 -18.10 2.29
C ALA A 45 -6.46 -17.17 1.29
N ILE A 46 -5.14 -17.32 1.08
CA ILE A 46 -4.34 -16.42 0.27
C ILE A 46 -3.85 -17.15 -0.98
N ALA A 47 -4.42 -16.80 -2.13
CA ALA A 47 -3.89 -17.26 -3.41
C ALA A 47 -2.47 -16.68 -3.63
N PRO A 48 -1.53 -17.44 -4.24
CA PRO A 48 -0.21 -16.94 -4.61
C PRO A 48 -0.26 -15.72 -5.54
N THR A 49 -1.37 -15.55 -6.27
CA THR A 49 -1.65 -14.41 -7.15
C THR A 49 -1.76 -13.10 -6.38
N THR A 50 -2.31 -13.12 -5.16
CA THR A 50 -2.51 -11.93 -4.32
C THR A 50 -1.20 -11.20 -4.03
N PHE A 51 -0.11 -11.93 -3.80
CA PHE A 51 1.21 -11.35 -3.57
C PHE A 51 1.74 -10.61 -4.81
N TRP A 52 1.63 -11.25 -5.98
CA TRP A 52 2.08 -10.66 -7.24
C TRP A 52 1.25 -9.44 -7.64
N VAL A 53 -0.07 -9.49 -7.40
CA VAL A 53 -0.98 -8.36 -7.59
C VAL A 53 -0.57 -7.18 -6.71
N GLY A 54 -0.25 -7.42 -5.43
CA GLY A 54 0.23 -6.37 -4.51
C GLY A 54 1.52 -5.72 -4.98
N ILE A 55 2.51 -6.52 -5.40
CA ILE A 55 3.79 -6.02 -5.93
C ILE A 55 3.60 -5.21 -7.22
N MET A 56 2.71 -5.64 -8.11
CA MET A 56 2.43 -4.93 -9.36
C MET A 56 1.73 -3.57 -9.13
N LYS A 57 0.88 -3.47 -8.11
CA LYS A 57 0.23 -2.21 -7.72
C LYS A 57 1.20 -1.20 -7.09
N ALA A 58 2.19 -1.67 -6.31
CA ALA A 58 3.07 -0.81 -5.52
C ALA A 58 3.83 0.28 -6.33
N PRO A 59 4.41 0.00 -7.52
CA PRO A 59 5.01 1.01 -8.39
C PRO A 59 4.02 2.08 -8.87
N VAL A 60 2.77 1.69 -9.14
CA VAL A 60 1.73 2.61 -9.63
C VAL A 60 1.36 3.59 -8.52
N PHE A 61 1.15 3.10 -7.30
CA PHE A 61 0.91 3.95 -6.14
C PHE A 61 2.09 4.88 -5.84
N ALA A 62 3.33 4.36 -5.95
CA ALA A 62 4.53 5.17 -5.79
C ALA A 62 4.60 6.34 -6.77
N LEU A 63 4.22 6.10 -8.02
CA LEU A 63 4.20 7.12 -9.06
C LEU A 63 3.13 8.18 -8.79
N LEU A 64 1.92 7.77 -8.38
CA LEU A 64 0.84 8.69 -8.03
C LEU A 64 1.23 9.60 -6.85
N ILE A 65 1.80 9.02 -5.79
CA ILE A 65 2.27 9.75 -4.60
C ILE A 65 3.41 10.71 -4.95
N ALA A 66 4.39 10.24 -5.75
CA ALA A 66 5.50 11.06 -6.18
C ALA A 66 5.01 12.23 -7.07
N ALA A 67 4.08 11.98 -7.99
CA ALA A 67 3.54 12.99 -8.88
C ALA A 67 2.75 14.06 -8.11
N SER A 68 1.85 13.67 -7.21
CA SER A 68 1.07 14.62 -6.40
C SER A 68 1.96 15.44 -5.47
N GLY A 69 2.97 14.81 -4.87
CA GLY A 69 3.94 15.47 -3.99
C GLY A 69 4.80 16.49 -4.73
N VAL A 70 5.40 16.11 -5.87
CA VAL A 70 6.23 17.01 -6.69
C VAL A 70 5.39 18.14 -7.28
N TYR A 71 4.17 17.85 -7.76
CA TYR A 71 3.28 18.86 -8.33
C TYR A 71 2.94 19.98 -7.34
N ARG A 72 2.59 19.64 -6.10
CA ARG A 72 2.31 20.64 -5.06
C ARG A 72 3.57 21.27 -4.48
N GLY A 73 4.68 20.53 -4.43
CA GLY A 73 5.98 21.07 -4.03
C GLY A 73 6.50 22.17 -4.95
N MET A 74 6.29 22.02 -6.27
CA MET A 74 6.68 23.04 -7.27
C MET A 74 5.80 24.31 -7.23
N GLN A 75 4.65 24.29 -6.56
CA GLN A 75 3.73 25.44 -6.45
C GLN A 75 4.06 26.36 -5.26
N VAL A 76 5.03 25.99 -4.43
CA VAL A 76 5.41 26.78 -3.24
C VAL A 76 6.12 28.06 -3.68
N ARG A 77 5.61 29.23 -3.28
CA ARG A 77 6.14 30.53 -3.72
C ARG A 77 7.04 31.23 -2.69
N GLY A 78 7.09 30.76 -1.44
CA GLY A 78 8.16 31.17 -0.50
C GLY A 78 7.76 31.38 0.96
N SER A 79 6.50 31.19 1.35
CA SER A 79 6.09 31.28 2.76
C SER A 79 6.01 29.89 3.42
N SER A 80 6.52 29.77 4.65
CA SER A 80 6.36 28.56 5.48
C SER A 80 4.90 28.20 5.74
N ARG A 81 4.01 29.21 5.81
CA ARG A 81 2.55 29.00 5.94
C ARG A 81 1.94 28.42 4.65
N GLU A 82 2.44 28.83 3.49
CA GLU A 82 2.00 28.31 2.20
C GLU A 82 2.48 26.88 1.98
N LEU A 83 3.72 26.57 2.39
CA LEU A 83 4.27 25.20 2.34
C LEU A 83 3.38 24.22 3.12
N GLY A 84 3.05 24.54 4.37
CA GLY A 84 2.18 23.67 5.20
C GLY A 84 0.78 23.46 4.62
N ARG A 85 0.22 24.47 3.95
CA ARG A 85 -1.07 24.33 3.26
C ARG A 85 -0.96 23.41 2.04
N LEU A 86 0.06 23.61 1.21
CA LEU A 86 0.28 22.82 0.00
C LEU A 86 0.66 21.37 0.31
N THR A 87 1.37 21.10 1.40
CA THR A 87 1.68 19.72 1.84
C THR A 87 0.43 18.97 2.27
N THR A 88 -0.47 19.59 3.05
CA THR A 88 -1.74 18.95 3.43
C THR A 88 -2.60 18.65 2.20
N VAL A 89 -2.68 19.59 1.25
CA VAL A 89 -3.39 19.36 -0.03
C VAL A 89 -2.73 18.23 -0.82
N ALA A 90 -1.39 18.15 -0.84
CA ALA A 90 -0.66 17.08 -1.52
C ALA A 90 -0.99 15.70 -0.94
N VAL A 91 -1.05 15.58 0.38
CA VAL A 91 -1.37 14.32 1.08
C VAL A 91 -2.82 13.89 0.84
N VAL A 92 -3.78 14.80 0.93
CA VAL A 92 -5.18 14.47 0.66
C VAL A 92 -5.36 14.04 -0.80
N GLN A 93 -4.73 14.76 -1.73
CA GLN A 93 -4.77 14.44 -3.15
C GLN A 93 -4.09 13.09 -3.46
N SER A 94 -2.97 12.77 -2.81
CA SER A 94 -2.28 11.50 -3.00
C SER A 94 -3.12 10.32 -2.50
N ILE A 95 -3.70 10.43 -1.30
CA ILE A 95 -4.55 9.39 -0.70
C ILE A 95 -5.77 9.14 -1.60
N PHE A 96 -6.44 10.20 -2.07
CA PHE A 96 -7.59 10.05 -2.95
C PHE A 96 -7.24 9.34 -4.27
N LEU A 97 -6.13 9.73 -4.92
CA LEU A 97 -5.67 9.10 -6.15
C LEU A 97 -5.30 7.63 -5.95
N VAL A 98 -4.67 7.29 -4.82
CA VAL A 98 -4.30 5.91 -4.48
C VAL A 98 -5.55 5.05 -4.25
N ILE A 99 -6.54 5.53 -3.48
CA ILE A 99 -7.80 4.81 -3.25
C ILE A 99 -8.56 4.60 -4.56
N LEU A 100 -8.64 5.64 -5.40
CA LEU A 100 -9.30 5.53 -6.71
C LEU A 100 -8.60 4.52 -7.61
N ALA A 101 -7.27 4.58 -7.69
CA ALA A 101 -6.49 3.62 -8.47
C ALA A 101 -6.66 2.20 -7.95
N ASP A 102 -6.67 2.00 -6.63
CA ASP A 102 -6.89 0.68 -6.03
C ASP A 102 -8.28 0.12 -6.35
N ALA A 103 -9.33 0.95 -6.30
CA ALA A 103 -10.68 0.54 -6.69
C ALA A 103 -10.74 0.12 -8.17
N VAL A 104 -10.08 0.86 -9.07
CA VAL A 104 -9.97 0.48 -10.49
C VAL A 104 -9.26 -0.86 -10.64
N PHE A 105 -8.13 -1.05 -9.95
CA PHE A 105 -7.44 -2.34 -9.97
C PHE A 105 -8.28 -3.47 -9.39
N ALA A 106 -9.02 -3.24 -8.30
CA ALA A 106 -9.86 -4.27 -7.68
C ALA A 106 -10.95 -4.76 -8.64
N VAL A 107 -11.60 -3.84 -9.36
CA VAL A 107 -12.59 -4.21 -10.40
C VAL A 107 -11.92 -4.96 -11.55
N LEU A 108 -10.74 -4.51 -12.01
CA LEU A 108 -10.00 -5.20 -13.07
C LEU A 108 -9.58 -6.61 -12.69
N PHE A 109 -9.10 -6.82 -11.46
CA PHE A 109 -8.70 -8.15 -10.99
C PHE A 109 -9.90 -9.08 -10.80
N MET A 110 -11.01 -8.56 -10.27
CA MET A 110 -12.26 -9.30 -10.16
C MET A 110 -12.78 -9.76 -11.52
N GLU A 111 -12.73 -8.91 -12.55
CA GLU A 111 -13.16 -9.27 -13.91
C GLU A 111 -12.20 -10.27 -14.59
N LEU A 112 -10.92 -10.27 -14.21
CA LEU A 112 -9.91 -11.20 -14.72
C LEU A 112 -9.88 -12.54 -13.96
N ASP A 113 -10.76 -12.74 -12.98
CA ASP A 113 -10.84 -13.93 -12.11
C ASP A 113 -9.54 -14.18 -11.31
N ILE A 114 -8.86 -13.09 -10.91
CA ILE A 114 -7.58 -13.10 -10.16
C ILE A 114 -7.73 -12.47 -8.77
#